data_AF-A0AAP5MCW6-F1
#
_entry.id   AF-A0AAP5MCW6-F1
#
_cell.length_a   1.000
_cell.length_b   1.000
_cell.length_c   1.000
_cell.angle_alpha   90.00
_cell.angle_beta   90.00
_cell.angle_gamma   90.00
#
_symmetry.space_group_name_H-M   'P 1'
#
loop_
_entity.id
_entity.type
_entity.pdbx_description
1 polymer ?
#
loop_
_entity_poly.entity_id
_entity_poly.type
_entity_poly.pdbx_seq_one_letter_code
_entity_poly.pdbx_strand_id
1 'polypeptide(L)' 'MTLKHNKIKFPLWQYLNQPVFTPYIKPILNPRRFAYYYRVQLLQRCWTKECNVNRPYQN' A
#
# COMPACT_ATOMS: atom_id res chain seq x y z
N MET A 1 14.52 9.41 16.15
CA MET A 1 13.76 10.42 15.39
C MET A 1 12.33 9.90 15.20
N THR A 2 11.38 10.44 15.96
CA THR A 2 9.98 10.01 15.87
C THR A 2 9.35 10.61 14.61
N LEU A 3 9.18 9.79 13.57
CA LEU A 3 8.39 10.13 12.40
C LEU A 3 6.97 10.43 12.89
N LYS A 4 6.64 11.70 13.15
CA LYS A 4 5.26 12.13 13.40
C LYS A 4 4.48 11.69 12.18
N HIS A 5 3.57 10.74 12.38
CA HIS A 5 2.75 10.16 11.33
C HIS A 5 1.81 11.25 10.84
N ASN A 6 2.28 12.10 9.93
CA ASN A 6 1.41 12.91 9.11
C ASN A 6 0.45 11.91 8.46
N LYS A 7 -0.84 12.00 8.80
CA LYS A 7 -1.93 11.19 8.26
C LYS A 7 -2.14 11.55 6.80
N ILE A 8 -1.09 11.44 5.99
CA ILE A 8 -1.20 11.51 4.54
C ILE A 8 -1.98 10.27 4.17
N LYS A 9 -3.30 10.43 4.00
CA LYS A 9 -4.23 9.37 3.56
C LYS A 9 -3.85 8.84 2.18
N PHE A 10 -2.99 9.57 1.46
CA PHE A 10 -2.47 9.23 0.15
C PHE A 10 -1.13 8.50 0.25
N PRO A 11 -1.00 7.32 -0.39
CA PRO A 11 0.25 6.56 -0.47
C PRO A 11 1.24 7.22 -1.43
N LEU A 12 1.82 8.34 -1.00
CA LEU A 12 2.67 9.23 -1.81
C LEU A 12 3.92 8.50 -2.33
N TRP A 13 4.58 7.74 -1.45
CA TRP A 13 5.75 6.95 -1.81
C TRP A 13 5.44 5.84 -2.82
N GLN A 14 4.31 5.17 -2.68
CA GLN A 14 3.92 4.10 -3.58
C GLN A 14 3.47 4.63 -4.94
N TYR A 15 2.91 5.83 -4.97
CA TYR A 15 2.58 6.53 -6.21
C TYR A 15 3.84 6.93 -6.98
N LEU A 16 4.84 7.48 -6.29
CA LEU A 16 6.11 7.86 -6.94
C LEU A 16 6.93 6.64 -7.41
N ASN A 17 6.82 5.50 -6.71
CA ASN A 17 7.49 4.25 -7.07
C ASN A 17 6.70 3.39 -8.07
N GLN A 18 5.74 3.94 -8.80
CA GLN A 18 5.07 3.21 -9.87
C GLN A 18 6.08 2.77 -10.95
N PRO A 19 5.94 1.58 -11.55
CA PRO A 19 6.77 1.17 -12.67
C PRO A 19 6.38 1.99 -13.91
N VAL A 20 7.14 3.05 -14.19
CA VAL A 20 6.84 4.01 -15.27
C VAL A 20 7.34 3.58 -16.65
N PHE A 21 8.19 2.55 -16.72
CA PHE A 21 8.91 2.17 -17.96
C PHE A 21 8.77 0.68 -18.32
N THR A 22 7.72 0.02 -17.86
CA THR A 22 7.47 -1.39 -18.19
C THR A 22 6.36 -1.52 -19.23
N PRO A 23 6.55 -2.27 -20.33
CA PRO A 23 5.50 -2.45 -21.34
C PRO A 23 4.29 -3.25 -20.81
N TYR A 24 4.49 -3.99 -19.73
CA TYR A 24 3.48 -4.87 -19.13
C TYR A 24 2.54 -4.16 -18.14
N ILE A 25 2.94 -3.01 -17.58
CA ILE A 25 2.17 -2.31 -16.54
C ILE A 25 2.00 -0.86 -16.93
N LYS A 26 0.75 -0.44 -17.11
CA LYS A 26 0.41 0.96 -17.39
C LYS A 26 0.44 1.77 -16.09
N PRO A 27 1.28 2.81 -15.96
CA PRO A 27 1.30 3.65 -14.78
C PRO A 27 -0.03 4.42 -14.66
N ILE A 28 -0.57 4.47 -13.44
CA ILE A 28 -1.81 5.21 -13.15
C ILE A 28 -1.42 6.63 -12.78
N LEU A 29 -1.47 7.55 -13.73
CA LEU A 29 -1.08 8.97 -13.56
C LEU A 29 -2.13 9.81 -12.81
N ASN A 30 -3.34 9.28 -12.62
CA ASN A 30 -4.37 9.98 -11.84
C ASN A 30 -4.21 9.59 -10.35
N PRO A 31 -3.82 10.52 -9.46
CA PRO A 31 -3.54 10.22 -8.07
C PRO A 31 -4.79 9.74 -7.32
N ARG A 32 -5.98 10.28 -7.60
CA ARG A 32 -7.22 9.81 -6.96
C ARG A 32 -7.52 8.37 -7.34
N ARG A 33 -7.31 8.04 -8.62
CA ARG A 33 -7.49 6.68 -9.14
C ARG A 33 -6.49 5.72 -8.48
N PHE A 34 -5.22 6.09 -8.43
CA PHE A 34 -4.19 5.28 -7.76
C PHE A 34 -4.53 5.01 -6.30
N ALA A 35 -4.94 6.04 -5.55
CA ALA A 35 -5.30 5.91 -4.14
C ALA A 35 -6.41 4.87 -3.91
N TYR A 36 -7.41 4.85 -4.78
CA TYR A 36 -8.50 3.86 -4.71
C TYR A 36 -7.99 2.44 -4.93
N TYR A 37 -7.27 2.20 -6.04
CA TYR A 37 -6.71 0.88 -6.34
C TYR A 37 -5.75 0.38 -5.26
N TYR A 38 -4.90 1.28 -4.75
CA TYR A 38 -3.96 0.96 -3.68
C TYR A 38 -4.67 0.49 -2.40
N ARG A 39 -5.78 1.13 -2.02
CA ARG A 39 -6.57 0.71 -0.85
C ARG A 39 -7.20 -0.67 -1.05
N VAL A 40 -7.73 -0.95 -2.25
CA VAL A 40 -8.28 -2.27 -2.57
C VAL A 40 -7.19 -3.35 -2.50
N GLN A 41 -6.01 -3.09 -3.07
CA GLN A 41 -4.88 -4.03 -2.99
C GLN A 41 -4.41 -4.28 -1.56
N LEU A 42 -4.39 -3.25 -0.71
CA LEU A 42 -4.09 -3.44 0.71
C LEU A 42 -5.10 -4.35 1.39
N LEU A 43 -6.39 -4.14 1.14
CA LEU A 43 -7.45 -4.99 1.68
C LEU A 43 -7.29 -6.43 1.20
N GLN A 44 -7.02 -6.65 -0.09
CA GLN A 44 -6.74 -7.98 -0.64
C GLN A 44 -5.54 -8.65 0.05
N ARG A 45 -4.43 -7.93 0.25
CA ARG A 45 -3.26 -8.46 0.95
C ARG A 45 -3.56 -8.82 2.40
N CYS A 46 -4.34 -8.00 3.09
CA CYS A 46 -4.79 -8.32 4.45
C CYS A 46 -5.75 -9.50 4.47
N TRP A 47 -6.60 -9.64 3.45
CA TRP A 47 -7.54 -10.73 3.31
C TRP A 47 -6.84 -12.07 3.07
N THR A 48 -5.76 -12.09 2.30
CA THR A 48 -4.95 -13.29 2.05
C THR A 48 -4.07 -13.67 3.26
N LYS A 49 -3.85 -12.75 4.20
CA LYS A 49 -3.14 -13.08 5.44
C LYS A 49 -4.06 -13.87 6.35
N GLU A 50 -3.73 -15.13 6.60
CA GLU A 50 -4.35 -15.89 7.68
C GLU A 50 -4.15 -15.12 8.99
N CYS A 51 -5.25 -14.95 9.74
CA CYS A 51 -5.19 -14.41 11.09
C CYS A 51 -4.35 -15.37 11.95
N ASN A 52 -3.06 -15.06 12.11
CA ASN A 52 -2.18 -15.71 13.06
C ASN A 52 -2.63 -15.37 14.49
N VAL A 53 -3.73 -15.96 14.94
CA VAL A 53 -4.17 -15.96 16.34
C VAL A 53 -3.15 -16.67 17.23
N ASN A 54 -2.27 -17.50 16.63
CA ASN A 54 -1.30 -18.34 17.33
C ASN A 54 0.14 -17.79 17.33
N ARG A 55 0.37 -16.48 17.19
CA ARG A 55 1.72 -15.93 17.42
C ARG A 55 1.87 -15.70 18.93
N PRO A 56 2.64 -16.51 19.67
CA PRO A 56 2.89 -16.22 21.08
C PRO A 56 3.60 -14.86 21.16
N TYR A 57 3.08 -13.96 21.99
CA TYR A 57 3.78 -12.75 22.38
C TYR A 57 5.14 -13.18 22.95
N GLN A 58 6.24 -12.78 22.29
CA GLN A 58 7.58 -12.91 22.85
C GLN A 58 7.95 -11.54 23.45
N ASN A 59 8.15 -11.55 24.77
CA ASN A 59 8.68 -10.44 25.56
C ASN A 59 10.16 -10.23 25.29
#